data_AF-A0A2S2PD27-F1
#
_entry.id   AF-A0A2S2PD27-F1
#
_cell.length_a   1.000
_cell.length_b   1.000
_cell.length_c   1.000
_cell.angle_alpha   90.00
_cell.angle_beta   90.00
_cell.angle_gamma   90.00
#
_symmetry.space_group_name_H-M   'P 1'
#
loop_
_entity.id
_entity.type
_entity.pdbx_description
1 polymer ?
#
loop_
_entity_poly.entity_id
_entity_poly.type
_entity_poly.pdbx_seq_one_letter_code
_entity_poly.pdbx_strand_id
1 'polypeptide(L)'
;ATQHWIFKNPHLKQDNKSRKTNKWLERNFHQLTIEHGDVEYDEVGRILNSLKFKCIYVKGEQKKQLLIDFIPHVSIVNIEDIGCPRLDQICDDESLPCCIFHMEFNTKQCTFYKIF
;
A
#
# COMPACT_ATOMS: atom_id res chain seq x y z
N ALA A 1 3.56 21.11 3.19
CA ALA A 1 4.04 20.15 2.18
C ALA A 1 3.61 18.76 2.63
N THR A 2 2.98 17.98 1.75
CA THR A 2 2.62 16.58 2.01
C THR A 2 3.89 15.73 1.92
N GLN A 3 4.32 15.18 3.05
CA GLN A 3 5.39 14.19 3.08
C GLN A 3 4.82 12.85 2.62
N HIS A 4 5.46 12.23 1.65
CA HIS A 4 5.15 10.88 1.19
C HIS A 4 6.45 10.07 1.20
N TRP A 5 6.33 8.78 1.50
CA TRP A 5 7.45 7.84 1.47
C TRP A 5 7.05 6.64 0.62
N ILE A 6 7.88 6.33 -0.37
CA ILE A 6 7.77 5.11 -1.18
C ILE A 6 8.89 4.19 -0.73
N PHE A 7 8.53 3.14 0.00
CA PHE A 7 9.50 2.16 0.47
C PHE A 7 9.89 1.21 -0.67
N LYS A 8 11.18 0.95 -0.80
CA LYS A 8 11.72 -0.06 -1.69
C LYS A 8 11.24 -1.45 -1.28
N ASN A 9 11.28 -2.36 -2.24
CA ASN A 9 10.96 -3.75 -1.98
C ASN A 9 11.92 -4.33 -0.91
N PRO A 10 11.43 -4.96 0.17
CA PRO A 10 12.30 -5.57 1.16
C PRO A 10 13.24 -6.59 0.49
N HIS A 11 14.51 -6.60 0.87
CA HIS A 11 15.54 -7.54 0.38
C HIS A 11 15.28 -9.01 0.80
N LEU A 12 14.07 -9.35 1.23
CA LEU A 12 13.66 -10.70 1.54
C LEU A 12 13.76 -11.58 0.30
N LYS A 13 14.29 -12.81 0.49
CA LYS A 13 14.31 -13.83 -0.55
C LYS A 13 12.87 -14.09 -1.01
N GLN A 14 12.52 -13.57 -2.18
CA GLN A 14 11.24 -13.85 -2.81
C GLN A 14 11.23 -15.29 -3.32
N ASP A 15 10.16 -16.03 -3.02
CA ASP A 15 9.97 -17.34 -3.62
C ASP A 15 9.76 -17.24 -5.14
N ASN A 16 9.87 -18.39 -5.83
CA ASN A 16 9.74 -18.42 -7.29
C ASN A 16 8.35 -17.96 -7.77
N LYS A 17 7.31 -18.12 -6.95
CA LYS A 17 5.95 -17.69 -7.27
C LYS A 17 5.84 -16.17 -7.25
N SER A 18 6.27 -15.55 -6.15
CA SER A 18 6.27 -14.10 -5.95
C SER A 18 7.11 -13.40 -7.01
N ARG A 19 8.29 -13.94 -7.36
CA ARG A 19 9.10 -13.40 -8.46
C ARG A 19 8.36 -13.39 -9.80
N LYS A 20 7.65 -14.46 -10.14
CA LYS A 20 6.89 -14.55 -11.40
C LYS A 20 5.74 -13.55 -11.41
N THR A 21 5.01 -13.47 -10.30
CA THR A 21 3.91 -12.51 -10.13
C THR A 21 4.42 -11.07 -10.22
N ASN A 22 5.49 -10.72 -9.51
CA ASN A 22 6.06 -9.37 -9.53
C ASN A 22 6.56 -8.97 -10.92
N LYS A 23 7.26 -9.87 -11.64
CA LYS A 23 7.64 -9.62 -13.04
C LYS A 23 6.44 -9.43 -13.96
N TRP A 24 5.35 -10.16 -13.73
CA TRP A 24 4.13 -9.98 -14.51
C TRP A 24 3.47 -8.62 -14.19
N LEU A 25 3.38 -8.24 -12.92
CA LEU A 25 2.83 -6.95 -12.49
C LEU A 25 3.67 -5.77 -13.01
N GLU A 26 5.00 -5.86 -12.92
CA GLU A 26 5.94 -4.88 -13.46
C GLU A 26 5.66 -4.64 -14.95
N ARG A 27 5.58 -5.70 -15.75
CA ARG A 27 5.40 -5.59 -17.21
C ARG A 27 4.02 -5.12 -17.63
N ASN A 28 2.97 -5.50 -16.90
CA ASN A 28 1.59 -5.35 -17.38
C ASN A 28 0.78 -4.26 -16.66
N PHE A 29 1.21 -3.80 -15.48
CA PHE A 29 0.43 -2.86 -14.68
C PHE A 29 1.14 -1.55 -14.43
N HIS A 30 2.27 -1.62 -13.73
CA HIS A 30 2.78 -0.45 -13.03
C HIS A 30 4.18 0.00 -13.44
N GLN A 31 4.94 -0.83 -14.16
CA GLN A 31 6.35 -0.57 -14.54
C GLN A 31 7.29 -0.25 -13.38
N LEU A 32 6.82 -0.35 -12.14
CA LEU A 32 7.64 -0.31 -10.94
C LEU A 32 8.58 -1.51 -10.90
N THR A 33 9.86 -1.23 -11.08
CA THR A 33 10.95 -2.17 -10.87
C THR A 33 11.09 -2.52 -9.39
N ILE A 34 11.76 -3.63 -9.08
CA ILE A 34 12.08 -4.02 -7.69
C ILE A 34 12.86 -2.93 -6.94
N GLU A 35 13.67 -2.16 -7.65
CA GLU A 35 14.50 -1.08 -7.09
C GLU A 35 13.73 0.24 -6.89
N HIS A 36 12.45 0.28 -7.26
CA HIS A 36 11.63 1.48 -7.15
C HIS A 36 11.34 1.82 -5.68
N GLY A 37 11.47 3.10 -5.33
CA GLY A 37 11.26 3.64 -4.00
C GLY A 37 12.41 4.55 -3.56
N ASP A 38 12.09 5.48 -2.68
CA ASP A 38 13.01 6.52 -2.19
C ASP A 38 13.64 6.15 -0.85
N VAL A 39 13.08 5.15 -0.16
CA VAL A 39 13.41 4.79 1.22
C VAL A 39 13.62 3.28 1.33
N GLU A 40 14.67 2.85 2.04
CA GLU A 40 14.85 1.43 2.30
C GLU A 40 13.75 0.88 3.20
N TYR A 41 13.28 -0.35 2.94
CA TYR A 41 12.20 -0.96 3.72
C TYR A 41 12.56 -1.08 5.22
N ASP A 42 13.83 -1.28 5.53
CA ASP A 42 14.31 -1.37 6.92
C ASP A 42 14.14 -0.05 7.71
N GLU A 43 13.95 1.08 7.03
CA GLU A 43 13.68 2.38 7.67
C GLU A 43 12.21 2.58 8.05
N VAL A 44 11.28 1.69 7.64
CA VAL A 44 9.84 1.77 7.96
C VAL A 44 9.64 1.97 9.46
N GLY A 45 10.27 1.12 10.29
CA GLY A 45 10.16 1.21 11.74
C GLY A 45 10.66 2.54 12.28
N ARG A 46 11.83 3.03 11.81
CA ARG A 46 12.40 4.30 12.25
C ARG A 46 11.48 5.48 11.91
N ILE A 47 10.96 5.50 10.70
CA ILE A 47 10.06 6.57 10.23
C ILE A 47 8.77 6.55 11.02
N LEU A 48 8.10 5.40 11.15
CA LEU A 48 6.85 5.29 11.88
C LEU A 48 7.01 5.67 13.37
N ASN A 49 8.09 5.26 14.02
CA ASN A 49 8.36 5.61 15.42
C ASN A 49 8.76 7.10 15.60
N SER A 50 9.32 7.74 14.58
CA SER A 50 9.65 9.17 14.64
C SER A 50 8.41 10.07 14.60
N LEU A 51 7.32 9.56 14.04
CA LEU A 51 6.08 10.30 13.86
C LEU A 51 5.18 10.10 15.09
N LYS A 52 4.71 11.20 15.68
CA LYS A 52 3.83 11.15 16.85
C LYS A 52 2.38 11.05 16.42
N PHE A 53 1.89 9.82 16.29
CA PHE A 53 0.49 9.55 16.01
C PHE A 53 -0.25 9.07 17.26
N LYS A 54 -1.48 9.57 17.46
CA LYS A 54 -2.40 9.04 18.48
C LYS A 54 -3.12 7.78 17.99
N CYS A 55 -3.44 7.73 16.70
CA CYS A 55 -4.18 6.66 16.06
C CYS A 55 -3.81 6.60 14.58
N ILE A 56 -3.71 5.39 14.01
CA ILE A 56 -3.49 5.16 12.58
C ILE A 56 -4.65 4.35 12.03
N TYR A 57 -5.22 4.82 10.93
CA TYR A 57 -6.27 4.13 10.21
C TYR A 57 -5.66 3.39 9.02
N VAL A 58 -5.97 2.10 8.92
CA VAL A 58 -5.52 1.25 7.81
C VAL A 58 -6.69 0.56 7.15
N LYS A 59 -6.47 0.12 5.91
CA LYS A 59 -7.44 -0.67 5.15
C LYS A 59 -6.93 -2.10 4.98
N GLY A 60 -7.56 -3.05 5.66
CA GLY A 60 -7.24 -4.47 5.63
C GLY A 60 -6.46 -4.95 6.85
N GLU A 61 -6.85 -6.10 7.39
CA GLU A 61 -6.27 -6.70 8.60
C GLU A 61 -4.76 -7.01 8.44
N GLN A 62 -4.32 -7.41 7.25
CA GLN A 62 -2.90 -7.68 6.98
C GLN A 62 -2.02 -6.44 7.26
N LYS A 63 -2.49 -5.25 6.86
CA LYS A 63 -1.75 -3.99 7.07
C LYS A 63 -1.75 -3.58 8.53
N LYS A 64 -2.87 -3.83 9.23
CA LYS A 64 -2.97 -3.61 10.67
C LYS A 64 -1.92 -4.42 11.42
N GLN A 65 -1.83 -5.72 11.14
CA GLN A 65 -0.84 -6.57 11.80
C GLN A 65 0.60 -6.16 11.48
N LEU A 66 0.89 -5.87 10.21
CA LEU A 66 2.21 -5.41 9.81
C LEU A 66 2.65 -4.13 10.56
N LEU A 67 1.75 -3.16 10.74
CA LEU A 67 2.08 -1.95 11.49
C LEU A 67 2.20 -2.19 12.99
N ILE A 68 1.41 -3.09 13.57
CA ILE A 68 1.52 -3.45 14.99
C ILE A 68 2.93 -3.94 15.32
N ASP A 69 3.56 -4.69 14.41
CA ASP A 69 4.94 -5.17 14.58
C ASP A 69 5.97 -4.03 14.63
N PHE A 70 5.76 -2.93 13.90
CA PHE A 70 6.67 -1.78 13.87
C PHE A 70 6.43 -0.75 14.98
N ILE A 71 5.17 -0.56 15.39
CA ILE A 71 4.74 0.50 16.32
C ILE A 71 3.68 -0.05 17.30
N PRO A 72 4.05 -0.96 18.21
CA PRO A 72 3.11 -1.66 19.09
C PRO A 72 2.40 -0.74 20.11
N HIS A 73 2.88 0.49 20.28
CA HIS A 73 2.36 1.46 21.24
C HIS A 73 1.29 2.41 20.64
N VAL A 74 1.06 2.36 19.32
CA VAL A 74 0.07 3.20 18.64
C VAL A 74 -1.20 2.41 18.40
N SER A 75 -2.37 3.03 18.63
CA SER A 75 -3.65 2.41 18.28
C SER A 75 -3.81 2.34 16.76
N ILE A 76 -3.95 1.13 16.22
CA ILE A 76 -4.15 0.90 14.78
C ILE A 76 -5.55 0.33 14.57
N VAL A 77 -6.35 1.02 13.75
CA VAL A 77 -7.75 0.69 13.49
C VAL A 77 -7.89 0.28 12.02
N ASN A 78 -8.40 -0.93 11.79
CA ASN A 78 -8.84 -1.31 10.44
C ASN A 78 -10.17 -0.61 10.15
N ILE A 79 -10.22 0.20 9.11
CA ILE A 79 -11.42 0.95 8.75
C ILE A 79 -12.56 0.04 8.26
N GLU A 80 -12.25 -1.18 7.84
CA GLU A 80 -13.27 -2.16 7.43
C GLU A 80 -14.10 -2.63 8.63
N ASP A 81 -13.48 -2.71 9.82
CA ASP A 81 -14.15 -3.14 11.07
C ASP A 81 -15.23 -2.12 11.52
N ILE A 82 -15.10 -0.86 11.11
CA ILE A 82 -16.05 0.22 11.41
C ILE A 82 -17.05 0.45 10.26
N GLY A 83 -17.12 -0.48 9.30
CA GLY A 83 -18.04 -0.40 8.16
C GLY A 83 -17.68 0.70 7.17
N CYS A 84 -16.40 1.09 7.08
CA CYS A 84 -15.98 2.06 6.08
C CYS A 84 -16.31 1.52 4.68
N PRO A 85 -17.09 2.28 3.88
CA PRO A 85 -17.53 1.81 2.59
C PRO A 85 -16.34 1.52 1.68
N ARG A 86 -16.54 0.56 0.78
CA ARG A 86 -15.53 0.23 -0.23
C ARG A 86 -15.43 1.40 -1.21
N LEU A 87 -14.27 1.53 -1.84
CA LEU A 87 -13.97 2.71 -2.66
C LEU A 87 -14.93 2.87 -3.84
N ASP A 88 -15.39 1.76 -4.42
CA ASP A 88 -16.43 1.67 -5.45
C ASP A 88 -17.85 2.03 -4.95
N GLN A 89 -18.05 2.10 -3.63
CA GLN A 89 -19.30 2.59 -3.02
C GLN A 89 -19.25 4.08 -2.69
N ILE A 90 -18.07 4.70 -2.74
CA ILE A 90 -17.84 6.11 -2.37
C ILE A 90 -17.79 7.02 -3.60
N CYS A 91 -17.30 6.52 -4.73
CA CYS A 91 -17.13 7.33 -5.93
C CYS A 91 -17.81 6.70 -7.14
N ASP A 92 -18.52 7.53 -7.91
CA ASP A 92 -18.89 7.23 -9.28
C ASP A 92 -17.61 7.24 -10.16
N ASP A 93 -17.55 6.35 -11.16
CA ASP A 93 -16.37 6.06 -12.03
C ASP A 93 -15.65 7.33 -12.55
N GLU A 94 -16.38 8.43 -12.75
CA GLU A 94 -15.91 9.70 -13.30
C GLU A 94 -15.04 10.55 -12.33
N SER A 95 -15.07 10.26 -11.02
CA SER A 95 -14.42 11.09 -9.98
C SER A 95 -13.23 10.43 -9.28
N LEU A 96 -12.87 9.21 -9.70
CA LEU A 96 -11.80 8.46 -9.06
C LEU A 96 -10.41 9.01 -9.42
N PRO A 97 -9.57 9.36 -8.42
CA PRO A 97 -8.22 9.85 -8.69
C PRO A 97 -7.39 8.77 -9.39
N CYS A 98 -7.00 8.99 -10.65
CA CYS A 98 -6.17 8.03 -11.38
C CYS A 98 -4.91 7.68 -10.58
N CYS A 99 -4.69 6.38 -10.34
CA CYS A 99 -3.47 5.94 -9.68
C CYS A 99 -2.27 6.39 -10.52
N ILE A 100 -1.36 7.16 -9.91
CA ILE A 100 -0.17 7.73 -10.57
C ILE A 100 0.78 6.68 -11.17
N PHE A 101 0.60 5.41 -10.81
CA PHE A 101 1.40 4.29 -11.28
C PHE A 101 0.70 3.40 -12.31
N HIS A 102 -0.61 3.57 -12.57
CA HIS A 102 -1.29 2.80 -13.61
C HIS A 102 -1.27 3.58 -14.92
N MET A 103 -0.61 3.01 -15.93
CA MET A 103 -0.57 3.57 -17.28
C MET A 103 -1.84 3.17 -18.04
N GLU A 104 -2.80 4.08 -18.19
CA GLU A 104 -3.96 4.03 -19.13
C GLU A 104 -4.88 2.79 -19.11
N PHE A 105 -4.54 1.74 -18.37
CA PHE A 105 -5.33 0.52 -18.25
C PHE A 105 -6.41 0.71 -17.19
N ASN A 106 -7.64 0.40 -17.60
CA ASN A 106 -8.88 0.31 -16.81
C ASN A 106 -8.65 0.49 -15.30
N THR A 107 -8.95 1.70 -14.79
CA THR A 107 -8.80 2.09 -13.39
C THR A 107 -9.40 1.06 -12.42
N LYS A 108 -10.43 0.32 -12.85
CA LYS A 108 -11.06 -0.78 -12.10
C LYS A 108 -10.10 -1.93 -11.71
N GLN A 109 -8.93 -2.05 -12.36
CA GLN A 109 -7.96 -3.13 -12.07
C GLN A 109 -6.80 -2.73 -11.17
N CYS A 110 -6.70 -1.46 -10.78
CA CYS A 110 -5.69 -0.99 -9.83
C CYS A 110 -5.84 -1.69 -8.48
N THR A 111 -4.76 -2.09 -7.82
CA THR A 111 -4.84 -2.66 -6.46
C THR A 111 -5.41 -1.69 -5.41
N PHE A 112 -5.34 -0.38 -5.67
CA PHE A 112 -6.05 0.63 -4.87
C PHE A 112 -7.59 0.46 -4.95
N TYR A 113 -8.06 0.02 -6.11
CA TYR A 113 -9.47 -0.21 -6.45
C TYR A 113 -9.89 -1.70 -6.40
N LYS A 114 -8.95 -2.65 -6.39
CA LYS A 114 -9.25 -4.08 -6.36
C LYS A 114 -9.74 -4.53 -5.00
N ILE A 115 -10.90 -5.17 -5.10
CA ILE A 115 -11.66 -5.89 -4.12
C ILE A 115 -10.89 -7.18 -3.79
N PHE A 116 -10.59 -7.39 -2.52
CA PHE A 116 -10.46 -8.72 -1.94
C PHE A 116 -11.71 -8.99 -1.10
#